data_AF-A0A350C7H2-F1
#
_entry.id   AF-A0A350C7H2-F1
#
_cell.length_a   1.000
_cell.length_b   1.000
_cell.length_c   1.000
_cell.angle_alpha   90.00
_cell.angle_beta   90.00
_cell.angle_gamma   90.00
#
_symmetry.space_group_name_H-M   'P 1'
#
loop_
_entity.id
_entity.type
_entity.pdbx_description
1 polymer ?
#
loop_
_entity_poly.entity_id
_entity_poly.type
_entity_poly.pdbx_seq_one_letter_code
_entity_poly.pdbx_strand_id
1 'polypeptide(L)'
;MRQDKEKYIIIIAGPTAVGKTALSFALATKYNAEIFSADSRQVYKEMSIGTAKPTESELAQVKHHFINNRSIQDGYSVGDYHNEITEALATYFDTHDVAILSGGTGMYIHAVRAGLNNYPTVSEEIVTDLEETLRIGGIEMLQNELEESDPEYYDKVDIHNPARLVRALSVIHETGETFTSFQQKEKCGLPYTMIPILLSRDREELYKRIDDRVHNMMKNGLLAEARELYND
;
A
#
# COMPACT_ATOMS: atom_id res chain seq x y z
N MET A 1 7.36 10.66 35.63
CA MET A 1 6.32 10.64 34.57
C MET A 1 6.91 11.34 33.36
N ARG A 2 7.10 10.66 32.23
CA ARG A 2 7.40 11.36 30.97
C ARG A 2 6.16 12.18 30.65
N GLN A 3 6.29 13.49 30.44
CA GLN A 3 5.26 14.24 29.71
C GLN A 3 5.05 13.52 28.38
N ASP A 4 3.80 13.33 27.96
CA ASP A 4 3.47 12.73 26.66
C ASP A 4 4.09 13.59 25.57
N LYS A 5 5.27 13.17 25.15
CA LYS A 5 6.06 13.86 24.15
C LYS A 5 5.38 13.60 22.82
N GLU A 6 5.10 14.67 22.09
CA GLU A 6 4.45 14.61 20.78
C GLU A 6 5.22 13.65 19.86
N LYS A 7 4.48 12.75 19.21
CA LYS A 7 5.02 11.68 18.37
C LYS A 7 4.87 12.09 16.91
N TYR A 8 5.94 11.97 16.15
CA TYR A 8 5.99 12.43 14.77
C TYR A 8 6.16 11.29 13.78
N ILE A 9 5.40 11.35 12.67
CA ILE A 9 5.63 10.52 11.50
C ILE A 9 6.07 11.43 10.35
N ILE A 10 7.33 11.32 9.95
CA ILE A 10 7.83 12.00 8.76
C ILE A 10 7.52 11.12 7.55
N ILE A 11 6.68 11.62 6.65
CA ILE A 11 6.24 10.89 5.47
C ILE A 11 7.07 11.36 4.27
N ILE A 12 7.80 10.45 3.64
CA ILE A 12 8.59 10.71 2.43
C ILE A 12 7.92 10.00 1.25
N ALA A 13 7.28 10.80 0.40
CA ALA A 13 6.58 10.33 -0.80
C ALA A 13 7.25 10.87 -2.07
N GLY A 14 6.93 10.28 -3.21
CA GLY A 14 7.38 10.72 -4.53
C GLY A 14 7.61 9.58 -5.50
N PRO A 15 7.87 9.87 -6.79
CA PRO A 15 8.03 8.84 -7.82
C PRO A 15 9.23 7.93 -7.57
N THR A 16 9.27 6.77 -8.25
CA THR A 16 10.44 5.88 -8.26
C THR A 16 11.67 6.63 -8.74
N ALA A 17 12.84 6.31 -8.20
CA ALA A 17 14.14 6.94 -8.51
C ALA A 17 14.30 8.42 -8.11
N VAL A 18 13.31 9.07 -7.48
CA VAL A 18 13.39 10.47 -7.02
C VAL A 18 14.34 10.69 -5.82
N GLY A 19 14.85 9.63 -5.20
CA GLY A 19 15.80 9.72 -4.08
C GLY A 19 15.19 9.62 -2.68
N LYS A 20 13.99 9.04 -2.55
CA LYS A 20 13.34 8.80 -1.24
C LYS A 20 14.26 8.08 -0.25
N THR A 21 14.89 6.99 -0.70
CA THR A 21 15.77 6.16 0.13
C THR A 21 16.90 6.99 0.74
N ALA A 22 17.62 7.79 -0.06
CA ALA A 22 18.73 8.59 0.47
C ALA A 22 18.25 9.58 1.56
N LEU A 23 17.09 10.21 1.36
CA LEU A 23 16.52 11.11 2.36
C LEU A 23 16.04 10.35 3.61
N SER A 24 15.38 9.20 3.44
CA SER A 24 14.87 8.42 4.56
C SER A 24 16.00 7.94 5.47
N PHE A 25 17.12 7.50 4.90
CA PHE A 25 18.33 7.15 5.65
C PHE A 25 18.90 8.35 6.41
N ALA A 26 19.07 9.50 5.75
CA ALA A 26 19.62 10.69 6.39
C ALA A 26 18.78 11.16 7.59
N LEU A 27 17.44 11.11 7.46
CA LEU A 27 16.52 11.48 8.55
C LEU A 27 16.52 10.42 9.66
N ALA A 28 16.50 9.13 9.30
CA ALA A 28 16.55 8.04 10.26
C ALA A 28 17.79 8.10 11.16
N THR A 29 18.97 8.30 10.56
CA THR A 29 20.22 8.50 11.33
C THR A 29 20.17 9.75 12.21
N LYS A 30 19.67 10.88 11.68
CA LYS A 30 19.61 12.14 12.43
C LYS A 30 18.70 12.08 13.66
N TYR A 31 17.56 11.39 13.54
CA TYR A 31 16.55 11.31 14.60
C TYR A 31 16.60 10.03 15.43
N ASN A 32 17.58 9.14 15.15
CA ASN A 32 17.61 7.79 15.70
C ASN A 32 16.24 7.08 15.55
N ALA A 33 15.70 7.17 14.33
CA ALA A 33 14.38 6.68 13.97
C ALA A 33 14.48 5.43 13.09
N GLU A 34 13.44 4.61 13.13
CA GLU A 34 13.28 3.45 12.24
C GLU A 34 12.43 3.82 11.02
N ILE A 35 12.65 3.10 9.91
CA ILE A 35 11.94 3.33 8.65
C ILE A 35 10.80 2.33 8.50
N PHE A 36 9.60 2.82 8.26
CA PHE A 36 8.41 2.05 7.93
C PHE A 36 8.18 2.14 6.43
N SER A 37 8.26 1.01 5.72
CA SER A 37 8.03 1.00 4.28
C SER A 37 6.55 1.20 3.97
N ALA A 38 6.26 2.10 3.02
CA ALA A 38 4.96 2.29 2.39
C ALA A 38 5.03 1.91 0.90
N ASP A 39 5.59 0.73 0.64
CA ASP A 39 5.75 0.15 -0.69
C ASP A 39 5.09 -1.24 -0.74
N SER A 40 4.08 -1.38 -1.60
CA SER A 40 3.28 -2.61 -1.71
C SER A 40 4.00 -3.76 -2.41
N ARG A 41 5.24 -3.58 -2.87
CA ARG A 41 6.03 -4.63 -3.53
C ARG A 41 7.25 -5.05 -2.71
N GLN A 42 7.88 -4.13 -1.98
CA GLN A 42 9.03 -4.45 -1.13
C GLN A 42 8.69 -5.33 0.09
N VAL A 43 7.39 -5.42 0.39
CA VAL A 43 6.80 -6.26 1.44
C VAL A 43 7.11 -7.75 1.24
N TYR A 44 7.23 -8.19 -0.02
CA TYR A 44 7.40 -9.60 -0.39
C TYR A 44 8.85 -10.07 -0.32
N LYS A 45 9.06 -11.26 0.27
CA LYS A 45 10.39 -11.87 0.46
C LYS A 45 11.06 -12.22 -0.86
N GLU A 46 10.29 -12.80 -1.77
CA GLU A 46 10.75 -13.43 -3.00
C GLU A 46 11.08 -12.41 -4.10
N MET A 47 10.59 -11.16 -3.97
CA MET A 47 10.82 -10.10 -4.96
C MET A 47 11.83 -9.06 -4.47
N SER A 48 13.04 -9.01 -5.05
CA SER A 48 14.11 -8.13 -4.57
C SER A 48 14.62 -7.14 -5.61
N ILE A 49 15.05 -7.60 -6.78
CA ILE A 49 15.67 -6.77 -7.82
C ILE A 49 14.62 -5.87 -8.44
N GLY A 50 13.49 -6.42 -8.90
CA GLY A 50 12.44 -5.67 -9.58
C GLY A 50 11.72 -4.65 -8.70
N THR A 51 11.72 -4.88 -7.39
CA THR A 51 11.13 -3.98 -6.38
C THR A 51 12.16 -2.97 -5.84
N ALA A 52 13.41 -3.11 -6.27
CA ALA A 52 14.54 -2.33 -5.82
C ALA A 52 14.61 -2.23 -4.29
N LYS A 53 14.44 -3.39 -3.67
CA LYS A 53 14.54 -3.57 -2.23
C LYS A 53 15.91 -3.10 -1.75
N PRO A 54 16.01 -2.45 -0.58
CA PRO A 54 17.31 -2.15 0.01
C PRO A 54 18.12 -3.43 0.20
N THR A 55 19.43 -3.34 0.01
CA THR A 55 20.33 -4.49 0.20
C THR A 55 20.47 -4.84 1.68
N GLU A 56 20.96 -6.03 2.00
CA GLU A 56 21.21 -6.42 3.41
C GLU A 56 22.13 -5.43 4.14
N SER A 57 23.13 -4.86 3.45
CA SER A 57 24.03 -3.87 4.05
C SER A 57 23.36 -2.52 4.28
N GLU A 58 22.36 -2.15 3.48
CA GLU A 58 21.51 -0.98 3.72
C GLU A 58 20.54 -1.24 4.88
N LEU A 59 19.90 -2.42 4.91
CA LEU A 59 19.00 -2.85 5.98
C LEU A 59 19.72 -2.98 7.34
N ALA A 60 21.02 -3.30 7.34
CA ALA A 60 21.83 -3.37 8.54
C ALA A 60 22.17 -1.99 9.15
N GLN A 61 22.11 -0.91 8.36
CA GLN A 61 22.45 0.45 8.83
C GLN A 61 21.28 1.11 9.57
N VAL A 62 20.06 0.88 9.12
CA VAL A 62 18.82 1.41 9.70
C VAL A 62 17.77 0.32 9.63
N LYS A 63 17.10 0.05 10.75
CA LYS A 63 16.02 -0.93 10.77
C LYS A 63 14.85 -0.48 9.90
N HIS A 64 14.46 -1.36 8.98
CA HIS A 64 13.28 -1.18 8.12
C HIS A 64 12.19 -2.16 8.53
N HIS A 65 10.96 -1.65 8.66
CA HIS A 65 9.75 -2.44 8.82
C HIS A 65 9.05 -2.59 7.47
N PHE A 66 8.20 -3.62 7.37
CA PHE A 66 7.38 -3.88 6.17
C PHE A 66 8.20 -4.15 4.90
N ILE A 67 9.39 -4.74 5.06
CA ILE A 67 10.22 -5.29 4.00
C ILE A 67 10.46 -6.76 4.33
N ASN A 68 10.32 -7.65 3.34
CA ASN A 68 10.48 -9.10 3.53
C ASN A 68 9.56 -9.72 4.62
N ASN A 69 8.39 -9.14 4.91
CA ASN A 69 7.51 -9.66 5.96
C ASN A 69 6.50 -10.70 5.44
N ARG A 70 6.21 -10.74 4.12
CA ARG A 70 5.17 -11.59 3.51
C ARG A 70 5.72 -12.45 2.37
N SER A 71 5.08 -13.60 2.11
CA SER A 71 5.30 -14.35 0.87
C SER A 71 4.44 -13.77 -0.26
N ILE A 72 4.89 -13.89 -1.50
CA ILE A 72 4.06 -13.59 -2.68
C ILE A 72 2.79 -14.44 -2.78
N GLN A 73 2.75 -15.59 -2.10
CA GLN A 73 1.58 -16.48 -2.05
C GLN A 73 0.53 -16.00 -1.04
N ASP A 74 0.90 -15.07 -0.15
CA ASP A 74 0.00 -14.51 0.84
C ASP A 74 -0.66 -13.25 0.26
N GLY A 75 -1.99 -13.24 0.19
CA GLY A 75 -2.76 -12.03 -0.10
C GLY A 75 -2.39 -10.92 0.88
N TYR A 76 -2.18 -9.71 0.36
CA TYR A 76 -1.86 -8.54 1.19
C TYR A 76 -2.60 -7.30 0.70
N SER A 77 -3.60 -6.89 1.48
CA SER A 77 -4.44 -5.74 1.18
C SER A 77 -3.94 -4.49 1.89
N VAL A 78 -4.48 -3.33 1.49
CA VAL A 78 -4.25 -2.08 2.21
C VAL A 78 -4.84 -2.10 3.63
N GLY A 79 -5.89 -2.90 3.86
CA GLY A 79 -6.47 -3.13 5.19
C GLY A 79 -5.50 -3.85 6.11
N ASP A 80 -4.87 -4.93 5.62
CA ASP A 80 -3.86 -5.69 6.35
C ASP A 80 -2.67 -4.80 6.70
N TYR A 81 -2.15 -4.06 5.72
CA TYR A 81 -1.08 -3.09 5.94
C TYR A 81 -1.44 -2.06 7.00
N HIS A 82 -2.63 -1.45 6.91
CA HIS A 82 -3.07 -0.43 7.85
C HIS A 82 -3.16 -0.98 9.29
N ASN A 83 -3.71 -2.18 9.47
CA ASN A 83 -3.82 -2.79 10.80
C ASN A 83 -2.43 -3.08 11.37
N GLU A 84 -1.56 -3.75 10.60
CA GLU A 84 -0.21 -4.10 11.04
C GLU A 84 0.65 -2.87 11.34
N ILE A 85 0.62 -1.84 10.49
CA ILE A 85 1.41 -0.63 10.71
C ILE A 85 0.90 0.18 11.89
N THR A 86 -0.41 0.17 12.14
CA THR A 86 -1.01 0.81 13.31
C THR A 86 -0.47 0.20 14.60
N GLU A 87 -0.49 -1.13 14.70
CA GLU A 87 0.03 -1.87 15.86
C GLU A 87 1.55 -1.70 16.02
N ALA A 88 2.29 -1.77 14.91
CA ALA A 88 3.73 -1.60 14.90
C ALA A 88 4.14 -0.19 15.35
N LEU A 89 3.46 0.85 14.86
CA LEU A 89 3.73 2.24 15.26
C LEU A 89 3.35 2.49 16.72
N ALA A 90 2.22 1.94 17.19
CA ALA A 90 1.82 2.07 18.60
C ALA A 90 2.91 1.50 19.52
N THR A 91 3.37 0.28 19.26
CA THR A 91 4.46 -0.36 20.00
C THR A 91 5.79 0.41 19.87
N TYR A 92 6.08 0.91 18.67
CA TYR A 92 7.32 1.64 18.39
C TYR A 92 7.41 2.95 19.19
N PHE A 93 6.30 3.69 19.28
CA PHE A 93 6.26 4.98 19.96
C PHE A 93 6.30 4.89 21.49
N ASP A 94 6.20 3.70 22.07
CA ASP A 94 6.46 3.48 23.51
C ASP A 94 7.91 3.84 23.88
N THR A 95 8.85 3.64 22.93
CA THR A 95 10.28 3.83 23.15
C THR A 95 10.90 4.91 22.26
N HIS A 96 10.22 5.35 21.21
CA HIS A 96 10.68 6.34 20.24
C HIS A 96 9.73 7.53 20.12
N ASP A 97 10.21 8.62 19.53
CA ASP A 97 9.41 9.85 19.32
C ASP A 97 9.20 10.19 17.83
N VAL A 98 9.99 9.61 16.93
CA VAL A 98 9.98 9.91 15.49
C VAL A 98 10.01 8.60 14.71
N ALA A 99 9.08 8.42 13.77
CA ALA A 99 9.10 7.36 12.77
C ALA A 99 9.22 7.96 11.36
N ILE A 100 9.88 7.24 10.45
CA ILE A 100 9.98 7.63 9.05
C ILE A 100 9.10 6.71 8.21
N LEU A 101 8.01 7.21 7.62
CA LEU A 101 7.21 6.47 6.65
C LEU A 101 7.72 6.79 5.24
N SER A 102 8.32 5.83 4.54
CA SER A 102 8.92 6.06 3.21
C SER A 102 8.37 5.09 2.19
N GLY A 103 7.89 5.60 1.05
CA GLY A 103 7.35 4.73 0.01
C GLY A 103 6.71 5.44 -1.17
N GLY A 104 6.22 4.64 -2.11
CA GLY A 104 5.54 5.10 -3.32
C GLY A 104 4.07 4.72 -3.41
N THR A 105 3.58 3.84 -2.54
CA THR A 105 2.20 3.36 -2.61
C THR A 105 1.26 4.38 -1.97
N GLY A 106 0.66 5.22 -2.82
CA GLY A 106 -0.23 6.30 -2.38
C GLY A 106 -1.37 5.84 -1.47
N MET A 107 -1.94 4.66 -1.72
CA MET A 107 -3.02 4.11 -0.89
C MET A 107 -2.55 3.75 0.52
N TYR A 108 -1.33 3.23 0.69
CA TYR A 108 -0.76 2.90 2.00
C TYR A 108 -0.50 4.17 2.81
N ILE A 109 0.07 5.19 2.17
CA ILE A 109 0.28 6.49 2.80
C ILE A 109 -1.07 7.14 3.16
N HIS A 110 -2.06 7.05 2.28
CA HIS A 110 -3.41 7.54 2.55
C HIS A 110 -4.03 6.84 3.75
N ALA A 111 -3.95 5.51 3.81
CA ALA A 111 -4.45 4.71 4.92
C ALA A 111 -3.87 5.18 6.26
N VAL A 112 -2.55 5.38 6.34
CA VAL A 112 -1.91 5.89 7.57
C VAL A 112 -2.40 7.31 7.92
N ARG A 113 -2.54 8.18 6.91
CA ARG A 113 -2.87 9.60 7.11
C ARG A 113 -4.34 9.87 7.42
N ALA A 114 -5.23 9.10 6.83
CA ALA A 114 -6.66 9.37 6.81
C ALA A 114 -7.49 8.18 7.30
N GLY A 115 -6.85 7.08 7.71
CA GLY A 115 -7.54 5.83 8.02
C GLY A 115 -8.10 5.15 6.77
N LEU A 116 -8.70 3.99 6.99
CA LEU A 116 -9.46 3.26 5.97
C LEU A 116 -10.92 3.14 6.40
N ASN A 117 -11.79 3.06 5.40
CA ASN A 117 -13.16 2.63 5.65
C ASN A 117 -13.10 1.15 6.05
N ASN A 118 -13.79 0.81 7.14
CA ASN A 118 -13.90 -0.58 7.56
C ASN A 118 -14.99 -1.25 6.72
N TYR A 119 -14.56 -1.98 5.70
CA TYR A 119 -15.44 -2.87 4.96
C TYR A 119 -15.36 -4.27 5.56
N PRO A 120 -16.45 -5.04 5.55
CA PRO A 120 -16.43 -6.44 5.94
C PRO A 120 -15.41 -7.22 5.10
N THR A 121 -14.81 -8.23 5.73
CA THR A 121 -14.16 -9.32 5.00
C THR A 121 -15.25 -10.06 4.25
N VAL A 122 -15.03 -10.31 2.97
CA VAL A 122 -15.98 -11.03 2.12
C VAL A 122 -15.43 -12.43 1.87
N SER A 123 -16.32 -13.41 1.87
CA SER A 123 -15.99 -14.80 1.55
C SER A 123 -15.48 -14.96 0.11
N GLU A 124 -14.51 -15.85 -0.08
CA GLU A 124 -13.95 -16.15 -1.41
C GLU A 124 -15.01 -16.75 -2.35
N GLU A 125 -16.01 -17.45 -1.81
CA GLU A 125 -17.13 -18.02 -2.58
C GLU A 125 -17.93 -16.93 -3.30
N ILE A 126 -18.33 -15.86 -2.60
CA ILE A 126 -19.05 -14.72 -3.20
C ILE A 126 -18.21 -14.04 -4.29
N VAL A 127 -16.91 -13.85 -4.05
CA VAL A 127 -16.03 -13.25 -5.06
C VAL A 127 -15.93 -14.14 -6.29
N THR A 128 -15.78 -15.45 -6.10
CA THR A 128 -15.70 -16.44 -7.18
C THR A 128 -17.00 -16.46 -8.01
N ASP A 129 -18.15 -16.40 -7.36
CA ASP A 129 -19.46 -16.40 -8.03
C ASP A 129 -19.67 -15.12 -8.87
N LEU A 130 -19.24 -13.96 -8.36
CA LEU A 130 -19.28 -12.70 -9.09
C LEU A 130 -18.29 -12.66 -10.27
N GLU A 131 -17.10 -13.24 -10.11
CA GLU A 131 -16.14 -13.41 -11.20
C GLU A 131 -16.66 -14.36 -12.28
N GLU A 132 -17.36 -15.42 -11.90
CA GLU A 132 -18.00 -16.34 -12.84
C GLU A 132 -19.16 -15.67 -13.57
N THR A 133 -19.96 -14.87 -12.85
CA THR A 133 -21.02 -14.04 -13.46
C THR A 133 -20.45 -13.06 -14.48
N LEU A 134 -19.34 -12.38 -14.15
CA LEU A 134 -18.62 -11.52 -15.09
C LEU A 134 -18.12 -12.30 -16.31
N ARG A 135 -17.62 -13.53 -16.12
CA ARG A 135 -17.08 -14.36 -17.19
C ARG A 135 -18.16 -14.82 -18.17
N ILE A 136 -19.33 -15.22 -17.67
CA ILE A 136 -20.44 -15.74 -18.48
C ILE A 136 -21.25 -14.61 -19.10
N GLY A 137 -21.63 -13.61 -18.29
CA GLY A 137 -22.58 -12.58 -18.63
C GLY A 137 -21.98 -11.25 -19.07
N GLY A 138 -20.67 -11.08 -18.89
CA GLY A 138 -19.99 -9.81 -19.13
C GLY A 138 -20.25 -8.79 -18.03
N ILE A 139 -19.64 -7.62 -18.18
CA ILE A 139 -19.67 -6.55 -17.18
C ILE A 139 -21.07 -5.94 -16.99
N GLU A 140 -21.91 -5.98 -18.03
CA GLU A 140 -23.27 -5.41 -18.01
C GLU A 140 -24.15 -6.03 -16.92
N MET A 141 -23.98 -7.33 -16.63
CA MET A 141 -24.71 -7.97 -15.54
C MET A 141 -24.36 -7.35 -14.18
N LEU A 142 -23.07 -7.15 -13.91
CA LEU A 142 -22.61 -6.53 -12.68
C LEU A 142 -23.00 -5.04 -12.60
N GLN A 143 -23.02 -4.35 -13.74
CA GLN A 143 -23.46 -2.95 -13.80
C GLN A 143 -24.93 -2.83 -13.41
N ASN A 144 -25.81 -3.60 -14.04
CA ASN A 144 -27.25 -3.56 -13.77
C ASN A 144 -27.54 -3.93 -12.31
N GLU A 145 -26.87 -4.97 -11.80
CA GLU A 145 -27.04 -5.38 -10.41
C GLU A 145 -26.57 -4.31 -9.42
N LEU A 146 -25.46 -3.63 -9.71
CA LEU A 146 -24.99 -2.54 -8.86
C LEU A 146 -25.91 -1.31 -8.93
N GLU A 147 -26.44 -0.99 -10.11
CA GLU A 147 -27.40 0.10 -10.30
C GLU A 147 -28.67 -0.13 -9.47
N GLU A 148 -29.16 -1.37 -9.42
CA GLU A 148 -30.33 -1.74 -8.62
C GLU A 148 -30.04 -1.76 -7.11
N SER A 149 -28.87 -2.27 -6.70
CA SER A 149 -28.56 -2.50 -5.29
C SER A 149 -27.93 -1.32 -4.56
N ASP A 150 -27.12 -0.49 -5.24
CA ASP A 150 -26.50 0.72 -4.70
C ASP A 150 -26.37 1.81 -5.77
N PRO A 151 -27.48 2.49 -6.14
CA PRO A 151 -27.48 3.54 -7.14
C PRO A 151 -26.50 4.69 -6.82
N GLU A 152 -26.32 5.00 -5.53
CA GLU A 152 -25.43 6.10 -5.11
C GLU A 152 -23.96 5.76 -5.38
N TYR A 153 -23.54 4.51 -5.17
CA TYR A 153 -22.19 4.10 -5.53
C TYR A 153 -22.03 3.92 -7.04
N TYR A 154 -23.06 3.40 -7.73
CA TYR A 154 -23.06 3.24 -9.19
C TYR A 154 -22.72 4.55 -9.91
N ASP A 155 -23.33 5.67 -9.50
CA ASP A 155 -23.09 7.00 -10.08
C ASP A 155 -21.66 7.54 -9.88
N LYS A 156 -20.92 7.01 -8.89
CA LYS A 156 -19.58 7.50 -8.51
C LYS A 156 -18.47 6.58 -9.00
N VAL A 157 -18.74 5.29 -9.12
CA VAL A 157 -17.73 4.28 -9.46
C VAL A 157 -17.40 4.33 -10.95
N ASP A 158 -16.20 3.86 -11.30
CA ASP A 158 -15.91 3.55 -12.70
C ASP A 158 -16.60 2.23 -13.05
N ILE A 159 -17.80 2.33 -13.64
CA ILE A 159 -18.62 1.18 -14.01
C ILE A 159 -17.97 0.28 -15.07
N HIS A 160 -16.89 0.72 -15.73
CA HIS A 160 -16.14 -0.10 -16.69
C HIS A 160 -14.99 -0.88 -16.05
N ASN A 161 -14.81 -0.76 -14.73
CA ASN A 161 -13.77 -1.45 -13.98
C ASN A 161 -14.35 -2.66 -13.24
N PRO A 162 -14.14 -3.90 -13.74
CA PRO A 162 -14.77 -5.08 -13.16
C PRO A 162 -14.37 -5.31 -11.71
N ALA A 163 -13.10 -5.06 -11.35
CA ALA A 163 -12.62 -5.24 -9.99
C ALA A 163 -13.34 -4.32 -8.98
N ARG A 164 -13.73 -3.10 -9.40
CA ARG A 164 -14.49 -2.19 -8.54
C ARG A 164 -15.95 -2.63 -8.38
N LEU A 165 -16.55 -3.18 -9.44
CA LEU A 165 -17.91 -3.72 -9.38
C LEU A 165 -17.98 -4.97 -8.51
N VAL A 166 -17.11 -5.95 -8.78
CA VAL A 166 -16.99 -7.18 -7.98
C VAL A 166 -16.77 -6.82 -6.51
N ARG A 167 -15.88 -5.86 -6.20
CA ARG A 167 -15.65 -5.44 -4.82
C ARG A 167 -16.90 -4.87 -4.13
N ALA A 168 -17.69 -4.09 -4.85
CA ALA A 168 -18.87 -3.46 -4.26
C ALA A 168 -20.01 -4.45 -4.08
N LEU A 169 -20.31 -5.22 -5.12
CA LEU A 169 -21.30 -6.29 -5.07
C LEU A 169 -20.94 -7.36 -4.04
N SER A 170 -19.66 -7.70 -3.88
CA SER A 170 -19.25 -8.69 -2.89
C SER A 170 -19.52 -8.23 -1.45
N VAL A 171 -19.36 -6.94 -1.14
CA VAL A 171 -19.80 -6.38 0.16
C VAL A 171 -21.30 -6.45 0.32
N ILE A 172 -22.04 -6.08 -0.73
CA ILE A 172 -23.51 -6.06 -0.71
C ILE A 172 -24.06 -7.47 -0.51
N HIS A 173 -23.49 -8.47 -1.17
CA HIS A 173 -23.88 -9.88 -1.03
C HIS A 173 -23.56 -10.44 0.35
N GLU A 174 -22.38 -10.11 0.88
CA GLU A 174 -21.95 -10.60 2.20
C GLU A 174 -22.79 -9.99 3.34
N THR A 175 -23.17 -8.71 3.23
CA THR A 175 -23.80 -7.98 4.34
C THR A 175 -25.27 -7.66 4.17
N GLY A 176 -25.77 -7.64 2.93
CA GLY A 176 -27.07 -7.09 2.59
C GLY A 176 -27.16 -5.55 2.68
N GLU A 177 -26.06 -4.86 3.01
CA GLU A 177 -26.00 -3.40 3.06
C GLU A 177 -25.31 -2.82 1.81
N THR A 178 -25.74 -1.63 1.38
CA THR A 178 -25.13 -0.87 0.28
C THR A 178 -23.63 -0.63 0.52
N PHE A 179 -22.80 -0.69 -0.52
CA PHE A 179 -21.39 -0.33 -0.41
C PHE A 179 -21.18 1.10 0.11
N THR A 180 -22.09 2.01 -0.26
CA THR A 180 -22.10 3.41 0.17
C THR A 180 -22.27 3.57 1.69
N SER A 181 -23.01 2.70 2.38
CA SER A 181 -23.21 2.80 3.84
C SER A 181 -21.88 2.70 4.61
N PHE A 182 -20.91 1.99 4.03
CA PHE A 182 -19.57 1.83 4.60
C PHE A 182 -18.62 3.00 4.28
N GLN A 183 -19.00 3.94 3.40
CA GLN A 183 -18.12 5.05 2.99
C GLN A 183 -18.07 6.23 3.98
N GLN A 184 -18.99 6.30 4.96
CA GLN A 184 -19.28 7.54 5.70
C GLN A 184 -19.03 7.52 7.22
N LYS A 185 -18.08 6.73 7.73
CA LYS A 185 -17.69 6.83 9.15
C LYS A 185 -16.48 7.74 9.30
N GLU A 186 -16.63 8.79 10.11
CA GLU A 186 -15.63 9.84 10.34
C GLU A 186 -14.22 9.28 10.50
N LYS A 187 -13.31 9.90 9.76
CA LYS A 187 -11.94 9.45 9.60
C LYS A 187 -11.03 10.17 10.58
N CYS A 188 -10.43 9.41 11.49
CA CYS A 188 -9.22 9.83 12.16
C CYS A 188 -8.07 9.01 11.60
N GLY A 189 -7.11 9.67 10.96
CA GLY A 189 -5.79 9.08 10.76
C GLY A 189 -5.16 8.70 12.11
N LEU A 190 -3.99 8.06 12.07
CA LEU A 190 -3.30 7.71 13.30
C LEU A 190 -3.06 8.95 14.18
N PRO A 191 -3.11 8.83 15.52
CA PRO A 191 -3.08 9.96 16.46
C PRO A 191 -1.66 10.53 16.65
N TYR A 192 -0.96 10.78 15.55
CA TYR A 192 0.42 11.24 15.50
C TYR A 192 0.55 12.47 14.61
N THR A 193 1.53 13.32 14.91
CA THR A 193 1.78 14.52 14.12
C THR A 193 2.52 14.16 12.84
N MET A 194 1.85 14.31 11.70
CA MET A 194 2.38 13.88 10.41
C MET A 194 3.04 15.03 9.66
N ILE A 195 4.26 14.82 9.17
CA ILE A 195 5.04 15.79 8.40
C ILE A 195 5.23 15.23 6.98
N PRO A 196 4.37 15.59 6.01
CA PRO A 196 4.49 15.11 4.65
C PRO A 196 5.57 15.87 3.86
N ILE A 197 6.47 15.12 3.23
CA ILE A 197 7.52 15.59 2.34
C ILE A 197 7.32 14.88 1.00
N LEU A 198 6.91 15.64 -0.02
CA LEU A 198 6.78 15.13 -1.39
C LEU A 198 8.03 15.51 -2.19
N LEU A 199 8.83 14.51 -2.54
CA LEU A 199 9.99 14.71 -3.39
C LEU A 199 9.57 14.82 -4.86
N SER A 200 10.15 15.82 -5.51
CA SER A 200 10.03 16.03 -6.95
C SER A 200 11.41 16.21 -7.57
N ARG A 201 11.48 15.97 -8.87
CA ARG A 201 12.65 16.19 -9.72
C ARG A 201 12.18 16.68 -11.08
N ASP A 202 13.11 17.26 -11.83
CA ASP A 202 12.89 17.49 -13.24
C ASP A 202 12.51 16.18 -13.96
N ARG A 203 11.60 16.28 -14.94
CA ARG A 203 11.01 15.12 -15.60
C ARG A 203 12.03 14.38 -16.48
N GLU A 204 12.90 15.11 -17.17
CA GLU A 204 13.93 14.51 -18.02
C GLU A 204 14.97 13.79 -17.16
N GLU A 205 15.39 14.41 -16.05
CA GLU A 205 16.28 13.77 -15.09
C GLU A 205 15.64 12.50 -14.50
N LEU A 206 14.35 12.57 -14.13
CA LEU A 206 13.63 11.44 -13.56
C LEU A 206 13.57 10.25 -14.53
N TYR A 207 13.26 10.50 -15.80
CA TYR A 207 13.19 9.45 -16.83
C TYR A 207 14.53 8.81 -17.06
N LYS A 208 15.59 9.61 -17.21
CA LYS A 208 16.95 9.07 -17.34
C LYS A 208 17.31 8.16 -16.17
N ARG A 209 17.00 8.57 -14.94
CA ARG A 209 17.25 7.76 -13.73
C ARG A 209 16.44 6.47 -13.70
N ILE A 210 15.20 6.48 -14.20
CA ILE A 210 14.37 5.29 -14.32
C ILE A 210 14.99 4.33 -15.34
N ASP A 211 15.37 4.82 -16.52
CA ASP A 211 15.99 4.01 -17.58
C ASP A 211 17.30 3.37 -17.09
N ASP A 212 18.19 4.17 -16.50
CA ASP A 212 19.45 3.69 -15.92
C ASP A 212 19.20 2.61 -14.85
N ARG A 213 18.18 2.80 -14.01
CA ARG A 213 17.80 1.84 -12.96
C ARG A 213 17.32 0.54 -13.55
N VAL A 214 16.46 0.56 -14.58
CA VAL A 214 15.98 -0.64 -15.27
C VAL A 214 17.13 -1.39 -15.92
N HIS A 215 18.04 -0.68 -16.60
CA HIS A 215 19.24 -1.29 -17.18
C HIS A 215 20.11 -1.98 -16.12
N ASN A 216 20.28 -1.35 -14.95
CA ASN A 216 21.02 -1.95 -13.85
C ASN A 216 20.30 -3.17 -13.26
N MET A 217 18.98 -3.12 -13.10
CA MET A 217 18.20 -4.28 -12.66
C MET A 217 18.36 -5.46 -13.62
N MET A 218 18.30 -5.22 -14.93
CA MET A 218 18.51 -6.26 -15.95
C MET A 218 19.90 -6.89 -15.84
N LYS A 219 20.95 -6.08 -15.67
CA LYS A 219 22.32 -6.56 -15.44
C LYS A 219 22.46 -7.38 -14.16
N ASN A 220 21.69 -7.02 -13.13
CA ASN A 220 21.71 -7.69 -11.82
C ASN A 220 20.85 -8.96 -11.79
N GLY A 221 20.20 -9.34 -12.89
CA GLY A 221 19.45 -10.60 -12.98
C GLY A 221 17.93 -10.46 -12.82
N LEU A 222 17.34 -9.27 -13.03
CA LEU A 222 15.88 -9.07 -12.99
C LEU A 222 15.12 -10.10 -13.84
N LEU A 223 15.61 -10.44 -15.03
CA LEU A 223 14.97 -11.42 -15.89
C LEU A 223 15.00 -12.83 -15.29
N ALA A 224 16.07 -13.18 -14.57
CA ALA A 224 16.16 -14.48 -13.91
C ALA A 224 15.18 -14.54 -12.72
N GLU A 225 15.16 -13.50 -11.87
CA GLU A 225 14.18 -13.35 -10.78
C GLU A 225 12.75 -13.48 -11.30
N ALA A 226 12.39 -12.75 -12.36
CA ALA A 226 11.05 -12.81 -12.94
C ALA A 226 10.69 -14.19 -13.50
N ARG A 227 11.67 -14.95 -14.03
CA ARG A 227 11.43 -16.31 -14.54
C ARG A 227 11.24 -17.33 -13.42
N GLU A 228 11.97 -17.18 -12.32
CA GLU A 228 11.82 -18.03 -11.14
C GLU A 228 10.40 -17.92 -10.60
N LEU A 229 9.94 -16.68 -10.36
CA LEU A 229 8.60 -16.40 -9.84
C LEU A 229 7.44 -16.74 -10.81
N TYR A 230 7.72 -16.86 -12.10
CA TYR A 230 6.71 -17.25 -13.09
C TYR A 230 6.56 -18.78 -13.22
N ASN A 231 7.64 -19.52 -12.94
CA ASN A 231 7.65 -20.98 -13.04
C ASN A 231 7.29 -21.66 -11.72
N ASP A 232 7.25 -20.92 -10.62
CA ASP A 232 6.66 -21.30 -9.33
C ASP A 232 5.12 -21.29 -9.40
#